data_AF-A0A1Y4DRH6-F1
#
_entry.id   AF-A0A1Y4DRH6-F1
#
_cell.length_a   1.000
_cell.length_b   1.000
_cell.length_c   1.000
_cell.angle_alpha   90.00
_cell.angle_beta   90.00
_cell.angle_gamma   90.00
#
_symmetry.space_group_name_H-M   'P 1'
#
loop_
_entity.id
_entity.type
_entity.pdbx_description
1 polymer ?
#
loop_
_entity_poly.entity_id
_entity_poly.type
_entity_poly.pdbx_seq_one_letter_code
_entity_poly.pdbx_strand_id
1 'polypeptide(L)'
;MERRDDELERFFARDPLMLPIYRVLEDRILEEIGADVLIRVQETQITFSDRRVFGCASLPIRRKRDWPRHCLMVTFGLAHRVDAPRIAVATEPYPNRWTHHVLVERPDEIDDELMAWMREAHAFALSKGGAGRPSA
;
A
#
# COMPACT_ATOMS: atom_id res chain seq x y z
N MET A 1 -2.88 17.46 -14.29
CA MET A 1 -1.80 16.46 -14.26
C MET A 1 -0.59 17.01 -13.50
N GLU A 2 -0.08 18.19 -13.90
CA GLU A 2 1.07 18.88 -13.26
C GLU A 2 1.01 18.98 -11.71
N ARG A 3 -0.16 19.32 -11.13
CA ARG A 3 -0.30 19.45 -9.67
C ARG A 3 0.07 18.18 -8.89
N ARG A 4 -0.24 16.99 -9.42
CA ARG A 4 -0.02 15.71 -8.71
C ARG A 4 1.43 15.26 -8.83
N ASP A 5 2.06 15.49 -9.98
CA ASP A 5 3.49 15.22 -10.15
C ASP A 5 4.32 16.07 -9.18
N ASP A 6 3.99 17.36 -9.03
CA ASP A 6 4.66 18.22 -8.04
C ASP A 6 4.44 17.74 -6.59
N GLU A 7 3.26 17.20 -6.28
CA GLU A 7 2.96 16.60 -4.97
C GLU A 7 3.82 15.35 -4.71
N LEU A 8 3.96 14.49 -5.71
CA LEU A 8 4.80 13.30 -5.63
C LEU A 8 6.28 13.68 -5.49
N GLU A 9 6.78 14.63 -6.27
CA GLU A 9 8.15 15.11 -6.15
C GLU A 9 8.45 15.66 -4.76
N ARG A 10 7.53 16.45 -4.18
CA ARG A 10 7.66 16.93 -2.79
C ARG A 10 7.61 15.80 -1.78
N PHE A 11 6.71 14.84 -1.95
CA PHE A 11 6.58 13.68 -1.06
C PHE A 11 7.87 12.85 -1.01
N PHE A 12 8.44 12.58 -2.19
CA PHE A 12 9.66 11.79 -2.34
C PHE A 12 10.96 12.59 -2.22
N ALA A 13 10.92 13.89 -1.94
CA ALA A 13 12.12 14.73 -1.85
C ALA A 13 13.16 14.21 -0.84
N ARG A 14 12.73 13.48 0.20
CA ARG A 14 13.63 12.87 1.20
C ARG A 14 14.30 11.58 0.71
N ASP A 15 13.70 10.89 -0.25
CA ASP A 15 14.28 9.71 -0.90
C ASP A 15 13.81 9.60 -2.37
N PRO A 16 14.39 10.42 -3.28
CA PRO A 16 13.92 10.51 -4.67
C PRO A 16 14.03 9.21 -5.45
N LEU A 17 14.86 8.26 -4.98
CA LEU A 17 15.02 6.93 -5.59
C LEU A 17 13.73 6.11 -5.54
N MET A 18 12.81 6.42 -4.63
CA MET A 18 11.56 5.69 -4.46
C MET A 18 10.46 6.16 -5.41
N LEU A 19 10.57 7.34 -6.02
CA LEU A 19 9.56 7.84 -6.95
C LEU A 19 9.39 6.94 -8.18
N PRO A 20 10.46 6.48 -8.87
CA PRO A 20 10.32 5.52 -9.97
C PRO A 20 9.66 4.19 -9.54
N ILE A 21 9.98 3.69 -8.34
CA ILE A 21 9.38 2.44 -7.81
C ILE A 21 7.90 2.64 -7.52
N TYR A 22 7.55 3.77 -6.89
CA TYR A 22 6.17 4.14 -6.63
C TYR A 22 5.36 4.27 -7.93
N ARG A 23 5.92 4.84 -9.01
CA ARG A 23 5.24 4.94 -10.31
C ARG A 23 4.89 3.56 -10.87
N VAL A 24 5.79 2.59 -10.77
CA VAL A 24 5.49 1.20 -11.18
C VAL A 24 4.37 0.60 -10.33
N LEU A 25 4.36 0.84 -9.02
CA LEU A 25 3.26 0.42 -8.15
C LEU A 25 1.93 1.07 -8.54
N GLU A 26 1.92 2.39 -8.79
CA GLU A 26 0.73 3.13 -9.23
C GLU A 26 0.19 2.56 -10.55
N ASP A 27 1.05 2.38 -11.55
CA ASP A 27 0.66 1.84 -12.85
C ASP A 27 0.04 0.44 -12.72
N ARG A 28 0.67 -0.46 -11.96
CA ARG A 28 0.15 -1.82 -11.71
C ARG A 28 -1.18 -1.82 -10.96
N ILE A 29 -1.35 -0.94 -9.98
CA ILE A 29 -2.64 -0.78 -9.26
C ILE A 29 -3.74 -0.35 -10.22
N LEU A 30 -3.47 0.65 -11.06
CA LEU A 30 -4.46 1.17 -12.01
C LEU A 30 -4.80 0.15 -13.11
N GLU A 31 -3.82 -0.64 -13.55
CA GLU A 31 -4.01 -1.72 -14.52
C GLU A 31 -4.85 -2.88 -13.97
N GLU A 32 -4.55 -3.33 -12.74
CA GLU A 32 -5.10 -4.59 -12.22
C GLU A 32 -6.33 -4.45 -11.33
N ILE A 33 -6.50 -3.30 -10.67
CA ILE A 33 -7.65 -3.02 -9.79
C ILE A 33 -8.65 -2.11 -10.50
N GLY A 34 -8.16 -1.11 -11.22
CA GLY A 34 -8.96 -0.29 -12.13
C GLY A 34 -8.60 1.20 -12.12
N ALA A 35 -8.90 1.86 -13.23
CA ALA A 35 -8.60 3.28 -13.45
C ALA A 35 -9.35 4.24 -12.49
N ASP A 36 -10.43 3.79 -11.86
CA ASP A 36 -11.23 4.58 -10.92
C ASP A 36 -10.65 4.60 -9.50
N VAL A 37 -9.53 3.90 -9.24
CA VAL A 37 -8.85 3.97 -7.94
C VAL A 37 -8.42 5.41 -7.66
N LEU A 38 -8.88 5.94 -6.54
CA LEU A 38 -8.51 7.25 -6.04
C LEU A 38 -7.16 7.15 -5.32
N ILE A 39 -6.19 7.88 -5.85
CA ILE A 39 -4.85 8.03 -5.29
C ILE A 39 -4.72 9.42 -4.68
N ARG A 40 -4.39 9.48 -3.38
CA ARG A 40 -4.25 10.74 -2.65
C ARG A 40 -2.89 10.81 -1.98
N VAL A 41 -2.09 11.80 -2.38
CA VAL A 41 -0.84 12.15 -1.69
C VAL A 41 -1.18 12.89 -0.39
N GLN A 42 -0.66 12.39 0.73
CA GLN A 42 -0.78 13.01 2.05
C GLN A 42 0.63 13.30 2.59
N GLU A 43 0.73 13.92 3.76
CA GLU A 43 2.02 14.31 4.33
C GLU A 43 2.98 13.13 4.54
N THR A 44 2.48 11.97 5.00
CA THR A 44 3.31 10.83 5.40
C THR A 44 3.10 9.58 4.56
N GLN A 45 2.04 9.54 3.75
CA GLN A 45 1.69 8.39 2.93
C GLN A 45 0.89 8.79 1.69
N ILE A 46 0.86 7.91 0.70
CA ILE A 46 0.01 7.99 -0.47
C ILE A 46 -1.02 6.88 -0.34
N THR A 47 -2.31 7.23 -0.24
CA THR A 47 -3.38 6.25 -0.01
C THR A 47 -4.06 5.84 -1.31
N PHE A 48 -4.35 4.55 -1.43
CA PHE A 48 -5.13 3.95 -2.50
C PHE A 48 -6.52 3.59 -1.97
N SER A 49 -7.56 4.09 -2.64
CA SER A 49 -8.94 3.87 -2.23
C SER A 49 -9.88 3.75 -3.40
N ASP A 50 -10.90 2.92 -3.23
CA ASP A 50 -12.14 3.00 -3.98
C ASP A 50 -13.17 3.69 -3.05
N ARG A 51 -14.32 3.08 -2.77
CA ARG A 51 -15.24 3.51 -1.70
C ARG A 51 -14.58 3.54 -0.32
N ARG A 52 -13.50 2.76 -0.14
CA ARG A 52 -12.73 2.64 1.10
C ARG A 52 -11.25 2.47 0.77
N VAL A 53 -10.41 2.94 1.70
CA VAL A 53 -8.96 2.73 1.62
C VAL A 53 -8.65 1.25 1.75
N PHE A 54 -7.85 0.72 0.83
CA PHE A 54 -7.41 -0.67 0.82
C PHE A 54 -5.90 -0.82 1.00
N GLY A 55 -5.12 0.23 0.72
CA GLY A 55 -3.68 0.23 0.95
C GLY A 55 -3.07 1.63 0.92
N CYS A 56 -1.78 1.69 1.21
CA CYS A 56 -0.99 2.91 1.05
C CYS A 56 0.48 2.61 0.77
N ALA A 57 1.18 3.58 0.19
CA ALA A 57 2.62 3.59 0.04
C ALA A 57 3.24 4.70 0.89
N SER A 58 4.41 4.48 1.47
CA SER A 58 5.10 5.49 2.29
C SER A 58 6.61 5.29 2.31
N LEU A 59 7.33 6.31 2.75
CA LEU A 59 8.74 6.19 3.12
C LEU A 59 8.87 5.78 4.59
N PRO A 60 9.65 4.74 4.94
CA PRO A 60 9.81 4.32 6.33
C PRO A 60 10.42 5.43 7.21
N ILE A 61 9.62 5.98 8.13
CA ILE A 61 10.10 6.96 9.13
C ILE A 61 10.81 6.25 10.28
N ARG A 62 10.26 5.12 10.75
CA ARG A 62 10.86 4.28 11.78
C ARG A 62 11.39 3.02 11.11
N ARG A 63 12.68 2.74 11.28
CA ARG A 63 13.38 1.62 10.63
C ARG A 63 13.88 0.63 11.66
N LYS A 64 13.76 -0.67 11.38
CA LYS A 64 14.52 -1.70 12.10
C LYS A 64 15.95 -1.75 11.56
N ARG A 65 16.89 -2.31 12.34
CA ARG A 65 18.33 -2.31 12.02
C ARG A 65 18.65 -3.02 10.69
N ASP A 66 17.84 -4.02 10.35
CA ASP A 66 17.96 -4.91 9.21
C ASP A 66 17.21 -4.44 7.96
N TRP A 67 16.49 -3.31 8.04
CA TRP A 67 15.77 -2.80 6.88
C TRP A 67 16.72 -2.18 5.86
N PRO A 68 16.39 -2.29 4.55
CA PRO A 68 17.12 -1.63 3.49
C PRO A 68 17.32 -0.14 3.76
N ARG A 69 18.35 0.47 3.17
CA ARG A 69 18.57 1.92 3.30
C ARG A 69 17.52 2.73 2.54
N HIS A 70 17.18 2.27 1.33
CA HIS A 70 16.20 2.87 0.43
C HIS A 70 15.13 1.82 0.18
N CYS A 71 13.89 2.11 0.57
CA CYS A 71 12.77 1.23 0.25
C CYS A 71 11.45 1.99 0.35
N LEU A 72 10.52 1.62 -0.53
CA LEU A 72 9.14 2.00 -0.48
C LEU A 72 8.42 1.00 0.43
N MET A 73 7.70 1.49 1.43
CA MET A 73 6.84 0.63 2.25
C MET A 73 5.45 0.58 1.64
N VAL A 74 5.01 -0.60 1.23
CA VAL A 74 3.65 -0.87 0.78
C VAL A 74 2.88 -1.50 1.93
N THR A 75 1.73 -0.92 2.24
CA THR A 75 0.84 -1.39 3.32
C THR A 75 -0.50 -1.79 2.74
N PHE A 76 -0.98 -2.95 3.16
CA PHE A 76 -2.30 -3.46 2.82
C PHE A 76 -2.90 -4.20 4.02
N GLY A 77 -4.21 -4.41 4.00
CA GLY A 77 -4.90 -5.13 5.07
C GLY A 77 -5.81 -6.22 4.55
N LEU A 78 -5.76 -7.38 5.20
CA LEU A 78 -6.47 -8.60 4.82
C LEU A 78 -7.29 -9.16 5.98
N ALA A 79 -8.18 -10.11 5.68
CA ALA A 79 -8.95 -10.83 6.68
C ALA A 79 -8.11 -11.83 7.48
N HIS A 80 -6.94 -12.21 6.96
CA HIS A 80 -6.08 -13.25 7.50
C HIS A 80 -4.61 -12.83 7.52
N ARG A 81 -3.82 -13.57 8.29
CA ARG A 81 -2.36 -13.42 8.32
C ARG A 81 -1.76 -13.96 7.02
N VAL A 82 -0.71 -13.29 6.56
CA VAL A 82 0.13 -13.74 5.44
C VAL A 82 1.53 -13.84 6.01
N ASP A 83 2.10 -15.03 5.90
CA ASP A 83 3.47 -15.32 6.29
C ASP A 83 4.27 -15.62 5.03
N ALA A 84 4.88 -14.58 4.46
CA ALA A 84 5.74 -14.67 3.29
C ALA A 84 7.08 -13.98 3.59
N PRO A 85 8.22 -14.42 2.99
CA PRO A 85 9.55 -13.88 3.31
C PRO A 85 9.69 -12.36 3.18
N ARG A 86 8.91 -11.76 2.28
CA ARG A 86 8.90 -10.30 2.01
C ARG A 86 8.01 -9.48 2.94
N ILE A 87 7.22 -10.12 3.81
CA ILE A 87 6.40 -9.45 4.82
C ILE A 87 7.32 -9.00 5.96
N ALA A 88 7.66 -7.72 6.00
CA ALA A 88 8.52 -7.15 7.03
C ALA A 88 7.81 -7.02 8.39
N VAL A 89 6.49 -6.85 8.35
CA VAL A 89 5.63 -6.73 9.52
C VAL A 89 4.24 -7.29 9.19
N ALA A 90 3.68 -8.09 10.08
CA ALA A 90 2.27 -8.47 10.09
C ALA A 90 1.72 -8.27 11.51
N THR A 91 0.65 -7.50 11.63
CA THR A 91 0.00 -7.21 12.92
C THR A 91 -1.51 -7.37 12.82
N GLU A 92 -2.14 -7.80 13.91
CA GLU A 92 -3.59 -7.93 14.01
C GLU A 92 -4.13 -6.91 15.02
N PRO A 93 -4.46 -5.67 14.61
CA PRO A 93 -5.05 -4.68 15.50
C PRO A 93 -6.42 -5.10 16.05
N TYR A 94 -7.19 -5.88 15.28
CA TYR A 94 -8.51 -6.40 15.66
C TYR A 94 -8.70 -7.80 15.06
N PRO A 95 -9.52 -8.68 15.66
CA PRO A 95 -9.77 -10.02 15.13
C PRO A 95 -10.18 -10.00 13.65
N ASN A 96 -9.50 -10.81 12.83
CA ASN A 96 -9.70 -10.91 11.39
C ASN A 96 -9.46 -9.60 10.63
N ARG A 97 -8.58 -8.74 11.15
CA ARG A 97 -8.11 -7.54 10.48
C ARG A 97 -6.61 -7.46 10.65
N TRP A 98 -5.91 -7.96 9.64
CA TRP A 98 -4.46 -7.94 9.59
C TRP A 98 -3.97 -6.75 8.78
N THR A 99 -2.87 -6.15 9.23
CA THR A 99 -2.13 -5.11 8.52
C THR A 99 -0.73 -5.63 8.25
N HIS A 100 -0.32 -5.56 6.99
CA HIS A 100 0.96 -6.05 6.51
C HIS A 100 1.78 -4.92 5.92
N HIS A 101 3.10 -4.99 6.11
CA HIS A 101 4.06 -4.09 5.48
C HIS A 101 5.05 -4.89 4.66
N VAL A 102 5.18 -4.55 3.38
CA VAL A 102 6.22 -5.04 2.48
C VAL A 102 7.18 -3.89 2.20
N LEU A 103 8.48 -4.18 2.22
CA LEU A 103 9.51 -3.23 1.81
C LEU A 103 9.90 -3.57 0.38
N VAL A 104 9.91 -2.56 -0.49
CA VAL A 104 10.24 -2.69 -1.92
C VAL A 104 11.46 -1.82 -2.20
N GLU A 105 12.56 -2.44 -2.59
CA GLU A 105 13.82 -1.78 -2.94
C GLU A 105 13.95 -1.52 -4.43
N ARG A 106 13.24 -2.31 -5.25
CA ARG A 106 13.39 -2.31 -6.71
C ARG A 106 12.04 -2.42 -7.43
N PRO A 107 11.92 -1.89 -8.67
CA PRO A 107 10.67 -1.96 -9.43
C PRO A 107 10.20 -3.38 -9.76
N ASP A 108 11.12 -4.33 -9.94
CA ASP A 108 10.83 -5.74 -10.26
C ASP A 108 10.19 -6.50 -9.09
N GLU A 109 10.27 -5.97 -7.87
CA GLU A 109 9.54 -6.49 -6.71
C GLU A 109 8.06 -6.05 -6.70
N ILE A 110 7.63 -5.15 -7.58
CA ILE A 110 6.20 -4.92 -7.85
C ILE A 110 5.71 -6.01 -8.81
N ASP A 111 5.65 -7.23 -8.29
CA ASP A 111 5.32 -8.45 -9.00
C ASP A 111 3.88 -8.91 -8.76
N ASP A 112 3.51 -10.02 -9.41
CA ASP A 112 2.16 -10.57 -9.35
C ASP A 112 1.75 -11.02 -7.94
N GLU A 113 2.72 -11.39 -7.09
CA GLU A 113 2.47 -11.78 -5.70
C GLU A 113 2.04 -10.57 -4.88
N LEU A 114 2.80 -9.46 -4.92
CA LEU A 114 2.42 -8.23 -4.24
C LEU A 114 1.06 -7.72 -4.75
N MET A 115 0.87 -7.77 -6.07
CA MET A 115 -0.40 -7.33 -6.68
C MET A 115 -1.58 -8.23 -6.30
N ALA A 116 -1.36 -9.53 -6.09
CA ALA A 116 -2.40 -10.43 -5.58
C ALA A 116 -2.91 -9.99 -4.20
N TRP A 117 -2.02 -9.61 -3.29
CA TRP A 117 -2.41 -9.08 -1.99
C TRP A 117 -3.11 -7.73 -2.09
N MET A 118 -2.70 -6.86 -3.02
CA MET A 118 -3.37 -5.57 -3.24
C MET A 118 -4.80 -5.76 -3.77
N ARG A 119 -5.01 -6.70 -4.70
CA ARG A 119 -6.36 -7.08 -5.20
C ARG A 119 -7.22 -7.65 -4.08
N GLU A 120 -6.66 -8.54 -3.26
CA GLU A 120 -7.38 -9.10 -2.12
C GLU A 120 -7.73 -8.02 -1.09
N ALA A 121 -6.82 -7.09 -0.80
CA ALA A 121 -7.07 -5.98 0.10
C ALA A 121 -8.18 -5.05 -0.41
N HIS A 122 -8.24 -4.80 -1.73
CA HIS A 122 -9.34 -4.07 -2.35
C HIS A 122 -10.68 -4.80 -2.15
N ALA A 123 -10.75 -6.09 -2.45
CA ALA A 123 -11.94 -6.90 -2.22
C ALA A 123 -12.36 -6.93 -0.73
N PHE A 124 -11.39 -7.07 0.18
CA PHE A 124 -11.62 -7.03 1.62
C PHE A 124 -12.18 -5.68 2.07
N ALA A 125 -11.60 -4.57 1.62
CA ALA A 125 -12.06 -3.23 1.93
C ALA A 125 -13.52 -3.01 1.50
N LEU A 126 -13.90 -3.50 0.31
CA LEU A 126 -15.27 -3.43 -0.21
C LEU A 126 -16.25 -4.35 0.55
N SER A 127 -15.84 -5.56 0.94
CA SER A 127 -16.69 -6.51 1.66
C SER A 127 -17.12 -6.00 3.05
N LYS A 128 -16.27 -5.25 3.74
CA LYS A 128 -16.61 -4.60 5.01
C LYS A 128 -17.63 -3.47 4.82
N GLY A 129 -17.94 -3.12 3.57
CA GLY A 129 -18.95 -2.17 3.08
C GLY A 129 -20.39 -2.47 3.49
N GLY A 130 -20.72 -3.75 3.69
CA GLY A 130 -22.12 -4.22 3.75
C GLY A 130 -22.54 -5.00 5.01
N ALA A 131 -21.66 -5.22 5.99
CA ALA A 131 -22.04 -5.95 7.21
C ALA A 131 -21.25 -5.41 8.41
N GLY A 132 -21.89 -4.55 9.21
CA GLY A 132 -21.24 -3.88 10.33
C GLY A 132 -22.14 -3.04 11.22
N ARG A 133 -23.42 -3.43 11.36
CA ARG A 133 -24.17 -3.23 12.62
C ARG A 133 -24.77 -4.59 12.97
N PRO A 134 -24.37 -5.24 14.08
CA PRO A 134 -25.35 -6.05 14.78
C PRO A 134 -26.42 -5.08 15.28
N SER A 135 -27.65 -5.27 14.83
CA SER A 135 -28.80 -4.72 15.56
C SER A 135 -28.73 -5.30 16.97
N ALA A 136 -28.44 -4.43 17.94
CA ALA A 136 -28.90 -4.63 19.31
C ALA A 136 -30.32 -4.07 19.41
#